data_AF-A0A8T0LS84-F1
#
_entry.id   AF-A0A8T0LS84-F1
#
_cell.length_a   1.000
_cell.length_b   1.000
_cell.length_c   1.000
_cell.angle_alpha   90.00
_cell.angle_beta   90.00
_cell.angle_gamma   90.00
#
_symmetry.space_group_name_H-M   'P 1'
#
loop_
_entity.id
_entity.type
_entity.pdbx_description
1 polymer ?
#
loop_
_entity_poly.entity_id
_entity_poly.type
_entity_poly.pdbx_seq_one_letter_code
_entity_poly.pdbx_strand_id
1 'polypeptide(L)'
;ANVDFVQYFRDSVEQHSLERGLAQPGVSTPAPDRLSELIFTNKRAASPTTQLRVLVGRFMIIYWRTPSYNLTRFLIALGLAIVFGLVLVGHNYTSYQGLNAAVGVIFMTALYQGYTTYVGCLPFTARERASYYRERDAQTYNALWYFVGATVAEIPYVFFSGFIFTIIFYSLMGFTSFTTGVLFWINVSLFVLMQTYLAQLFIYALPSVEVAAIVGVLINATFLLFAGFNPPAGSIPDGYLWLYHITPQRYSLSILISLLFGNCPEDPTYDEASQSYINVGPQIACQPLENAPLSIGHTTVKGYIEQVFNMKYDDMWSNFGCVFIFLAVFRVLALLALRYINHQKR
;
A
#
# COMPACT_ATOMS: atom_id res chain seq x y z
N ALA A 1 58.63 -22.32 25.19
CA ALA A 1 57.87 -23.53 25.58
C ALA A 1 56.51 -23.43 24.92
N ASN A 2 56.20 -24.35 23.99
CA ASN A 2 54.90 -24.43 23.35
C ASN A 2 53.98 -25.22 24.28
N VAL A 3 53.31 -24.54 25.20
CA VAL A 3 52.35 -25.19 26.10
C VAL A 3 51.08 -25.46 25.29
N ASP A 4 50.73 -26.74 25.14
CA ASP A 4 49.44 -27.13 24.57
C ASP A 4 48.36 -26.95 25.63
N PHE A 5 47.67 -25.81 25.58
CA PHE A 5 46.60 -25.46 26.51
C PHE A 5 45.41 -26.42 26.42
N VAL A 6 45.18 -27.08 25.28
CA VAL A 6 44.09 -28.05 25.13
C VAL A 6 44.43 -29.31 25.93
N GLN A 7 45.65 -29.81 25.80
CA GLN A 7 46.10 -30.98 26.55
C GLN A 7 46.17 -30.68 28.06
N TYR A 8 46.69 -29.50 28.44
CA TYR A 8 46.74 -29.09 29.84
C TYR A 8 45.34 -29.00 30.49
N PHE A 9 44.33 -28.49 29.76
CA PHE A 9 42.95 -28.47 30.25
C PHE A 9 42.34 -29.88 30.32
N ARG A 10 42.64 -30.77 29.35
CA ARG A 10 42.17 -32.16 29.37
C ARG A 10 42.74 -33.01 30.50
N ASP A 11 43.93 -32.67 30.98
CA ASP A 11 44.57 -33.37 32.10
C ASP A 11 44.23 -32.71 33.45
N SER A 12 43.43 -31.64 33.44
CA SER A 12 43.13 -30.83 34.62
C SER A 12 42.00 -31.43 35.46
N VAL A 13 42.01 -31.11 36.76
CA VAL A 13 41.00 -31.59 37.71
C VAL A 13 39.62 -31.01 37.37
N GLU A 14 39.58 -29.80 36.80
CA GLU A 14 38.36 -29.10 36.38
C GLU A 14 37.65 -29.83 35.24
N GLN A 15 38.40 -30.30 34.23
CA GLN A 15 37.83 -31.07 33.12
C GLN A 15 37.31 -32.43 33.58
N HIS A 16 38.06 -33.15 34.42
CA HIS A 16 37.58 -34.40 35.03
C HIS A 16 36.38 -34.21 35.97
N SER A 17 36.25 -33.05 36.61
CA SER A 17 35.07 -32.70 37.41
C SER A 17 33.85 -32.42 36.52
N LEU A 18 34.05 -31.67 35.43
CA LEU A 18 33.03 -31.37 34.44
C LEU A 18 32.49 -32.64 33.78
N GLU A 19 33.38 -33.53 33.35
CA GLU A 19 33.00 -34.81 32.74
C GLU A 19 32.21 -35.70 33.69
N ARG A 20 32.64 -35.80 34.96
CA ARG A 20 31.87 -36.53 35.98
C ARG A 20 30.50 -35.90 36.22
N GLY A 21 30.39 -34.58 36.19
CA GLY A 21 29.11 -33.87 36.28
C GLY A 21 28.20 -34.15 35.09
N LEU A 22 28.74 -34.11 33.87
CA LEU A 22 28.00 -34.42 32.64
C LEU A 22 27.55 -35.89 32.60
N ALA A 23 28.39 -36.82 33.06
CA ALA A 23 28.09 -38.24 33.10
C ALA A 23 27.03 -38.63 34.15
N GLN A 24 26.57 -37.69 34.99
CA GLN A 24 25.50 -37.97 35.94
C GLN A 24 24.18 -38.30 35.21
N PRO A 25 23.44 -39.32 35.65
CA PRO A 25 22.14 -39.65 35.08
C PRO A 25 21.18 -38.45 35.14
N GLY A 26 20.63 -38.05 33.99
CA GLY A 26 19.70 -36.93 33.85
C GLY A 26 20.35 -35.62 33.41
N VAL A 27 21.69 -35.55 33.28
CA VAL A 27 22.41 -34.36 32.81
C VAL A 27 22.68 -34.43 31.30
N SER A 28 23.52 -35.37 30.86
CA SER A 28 23.79 -35.59 29.42
C SER A 28 23.14 -36.86 28.87
N THR A 29 22.73 -37.78 29.76
CA THR A 29 22.04 -39.02 29.40
C THR A 29 20.66 -39.09 30.06
N PRO A 30 19.62 -39.58 29.37
CA PRO A 30 18.29 -39.74 29.96
C PRO A 30 18.33 -40.64 31.21
N ALA A 31 17.60 -40.26 32.26
CA ALA A 31 17.44 -41.06 33.49
C ALA A 31 15.95 -41.34 33.76
N PRO A 32 15.33 -42.26 32.98
CA PRO A 32 13.89 -42.51 33.03
C PRO A 32 13.40 -42.98 34.41
N ASP A 33 14.27 -43.60 35.21
CA ASP A 33 13.95 -44.08 36.56
C ASP A 33 13.86 -42.95 37.61
N ARG A 34 14.36 -41.75 37.30
CA ARG A 34 14.45 -40.61 38.25
C ARG A 34 13.67 -39.37 37.82
N LEU A 35 13.54 -39.13 36.51
CA LEU A 35 12.91 -37.93 35.97
C LEU A 35 11.90 -38.31 34.88
N SER A 36 10.68 -37.79 34.98
CA SER A 36 9.70 -37.94 33.92
C SER A 36 10.11 -37.13 32.69
N GLU A 37 9.82 -37.66 31.51
CA GLU A 37 10.11 -36.97 30.25
C GLU A 37 9.37 -35.62 30.18
N LEU A 38 10.10 -34.56 29.81
CA LEU A 38 9.53 -33.24 29.54
C LEU A 38 8.88 -33.25 28.17
N ILE A 39 7.57 -33.51 28.12
CA ILE A 39 6.80 -33.47 26.88
C ILE A 39 6.23 -32.06 26.67
N PHE A 40 6.76 -31.35 25.67
CA PHE A 40 6.21 -30.08 25.24
C PHE A 40 5.06 -30.30 24.25
N THR A 41 3.83 -30.17 24.74
CA THR A 41 2.62 -30.32 23.89
C THR A 41 2.41 -29.13 22.95
N ASN A 42 2.91 -27.95 23.32
CA ASN A 42 2.73 -26.72 22.58
C ASN A 42 4.07 -26.13 22.14
N LYS A 43 4.13 -25.71 20.87
CA LYS A 43 5.30 -25.02 20.30
C LYS A 43 5.60 -23.67 20.98
N ARG A 44 4.60 -23.03 21.61
CA ARG A 44 4.71 -21.70 22.25
C ARG A 44 3.94 -21.68 23.56
N ALA A 45 4.42 -20.90 24.53
CA ALA A 45 3.83 -20.84 25.87
C ALA A 45 2.46 -20.12 25.90
N ALA A 46 2.29 -19.03 25.14
CA ALA A 46 1.06 -18.26 25.13
C ALA A 46 0.05 -18.77 24.08
N SER A 47 -1.25 -18.64 24.36
CA SER A 47 -2.31 -18.96 23.39
C SER A 47 -2.30 -18.01 22.18
N PRO A 48 -2.82 -18.44 21.01
CA PRO A 48 -2.88 -17.58 19.83
C PRO A 48 -3.63 -16.25 20.05
N THR A 49 -4.71 -16.28 20.83
CA THR A 49 -5.51 -15.09 21.15
C THR A 49 -4.72 -14.08 22.00
N THR A 50 -3.95 -14.56 22.98
CA THR A 50 -3.08 -13.71 23.79
C THR A 50 -1.99 -13.08 22.92
N GLN A 51 -1.36 -13.87 22.03
CA GLN A 51 -0.36 -13.37 21.09
C GLN A 51 -0.95 -12.27 20.19
N LEU A 52 -2.12 -12.50 19.59
CA LEU A 52 -2.82 -11.52 18.75
C LEU A 52 -3.10 -10.22 19.50
N ARG A 53 -3.75 -10.30 20.68
CA ARG A 53 -4.13 -9.12 21.46
C ARG A 53 -2.91 -8.28 21.84
N VAL A 54 -1.86 -8.92 22.33
CA VAL A 54 -0.64 -8.23 22.77
C VAL A 54 0.09 -7.61 21.58
N LEU A 55 0.20 -8.32 20.45
CA LEU A 55 0.92 -7.80 19.28
C LEU A 55 0.16 -6.66 18.59
N VAL A 56 -1.16 -6.76 18.43
CA VAL A 56 -1.97 -5.65 17.90
C VAL A 56 -1.84 -4.43 18.82
N GLY A 57 -1.97 -4.61 20.13
CA GLY A 57 -1.78 -3.52 21.11
C GLY A 57 -0.38 -2.90 21.02
N ARG A 58 0.66 -3.73 20.90
CA ARG A 58 2.05 -3.29 20.73
C ARG A 58 2.20 -2.41 19.47
N PHE A 59 1.69 -2.88 18.33
CA PHE A 59 1.80 -2.11 17.08
C PHE A 59 1.02 -0.80 17.14
N MET A 60 -0.20 -0.78 17.68
CA MET A 60 -0.94 0.46 17.89
C MET A 60 -0.16 1.47 18.74
N ILE A 61 0.49 1.01 19.82
CA ILE A 61 1.33 1.86 20.67
C ILE A 61 2.57 2.36 19.92
N ILE A 62 3.25 1.51 19.15
CA ILE A 62 4.43 1.90 18.36
C ILE A 62 4.07 2.97 17.34
N TYR A 63 2.96 2.81 16.62
CA TYR A 63 2.49 3.76 15.63
C TYR A 63 2.10 5.10 16.26
N TRP A 64 1.45 5.07 17.42
CA TRP A 64 1.10 6.27 18.18
C TRP A 64 2.34 6.99 18.74
N ARG A 65 3.28 6.25 19.33
CA ARG A 65 4.49 6.81 19.97
C ARG A 65 5.60 7.18 18.99
N THR A 66 5.46 6.84 17.71
CA THR A 66 6.40 7.24 16.64
C THR A 66 5.77 8.35 15.78
N PRO A 67 5.65 9.58 16.31
CA PRO A 67 4.94 10.65 15.62
C PRO A 67 5.62 11.01 14.30
N SER A 68 6.94 10.86 14.16
CA SER A 68 7.65 11.23 12.93
C SER A 68 7.11 10.53 11.67
N TYR A 69 6.62 9.29 11.78
CA TYR A 69 6.06 8.59 10.61
C TYR A 69 4.66 9.11 10.26
N ASN A 70 3.75 9.13 11.23
CA ASN A 70 2.34 9.50 10.98
C ASN A 70 2.15 11.02 10.85
N LEU A 71 2.88 11.85 11.60
CA LEU A 71 2.83 13.31 11.48
C LEU A 71 3.34 13.76 10.12
N THR A 72 4.45 13.20 9.64
CA THR A 72 4.95 13.48 8.28
C THR A 72 3.91 13.09 7.23
N ARG A 73 3.27 11.93 7.38
CA ARG A 73 2.16 11.51 6.50
C ARG A 73 1.03 12.55 6.47
N PHE A 74 0.59 13.04 7.64
CA PHE A 74 -0.50 14.03 7.73
C PHE A 74 -0.13 15.40 7.17
N LEU A 75 1.08 15.88 7.46
CA LEU A 75 1.57 17.16 6.95
C LEU A 75 1.72 17.15 5.43
N ILE A 76 2.18 16.04 4.86
CA ILE A 76 2.32 15.88 3.42
C ILE A 76 0.94 15.79 2.76
N ALA A 77 0.00 15.04 3.35
CA ALA A 77 -1.38 15.00 2.87
C ALA A 77 -2.02 16.40 2.85
N LEU A 78 -1.84 17.17 3.93
CA LEU A 78 -2.32 18.55 4.04
C LEU A 78 -1.66 19.45 2.97
N GLY A 79 -0.34 19.40 2.86
CA GLY A 79 0.42 20.21 1.90
C GLY A 79 0.05 19.91 0.45
N LEU A 80 -0.04 18.63 0.07
CA LEU A 80 -0.45 18.21 -1.26
C LEU A 80 -1.87 18.64 -1.58
N ALA A 81 -2.81 18.48 -0.63
CA ALA A 81 -4.20 18.89 -0.82
C ALA A 81 -4.33 20.39 -1.08
N ILE A 82 -3.59 21.23 -0.34
CA ILE A 82 -3.62 22.68 -0.53
C ILE A 82 -2.93 23.08 -1.84
N VAL A 83 -1.69 22.65 -2.06
CA VAL A 83 -0.89 23.08 -3.21
C VAL A 83 -1.57 22.71 -4.52
N PHE A 84 -2.02 21.46 -4.66
CA PHE A 84 -2.67 21.01 -5.88
C PHE A 84 -4.15 21.39 -5.93
N GLY A 85 -4.85 21.48 -4.79
CA GLY A 85 -6.24 21.93 -4.76
C GLY A 85 -6.37 23.38 -5.23
N LEU A 86 -5.44 24.26 -4.82
CA LEU A 86 -5.41 25.66 -5.26
C LEU A 86 -5.24 25.81 -6.77
N VAL A 87 -4.52 24.90 -7.44
CA VAL A 87 -4.37 24.90 -8.90
C VAL A 87 -5.72 24.72 -9.60
N LEU A 88 -6.66 23.99 -8.99
CA LEU A 88 -7.97 23.67 -9.58
C LEU A 88 -9.07 24.68 -9.21
N VAL A 89 -8.79 25.66 -8.34
CA VAL A 89 -9.77 26.68 -7.96
C VAL A 89 -10.14 27.53 -9.18
N GLY A 90 -11.43 27.65 -9.45
CA GLY A 90 -11.96 28.48 -10.54
C GLY A 90 -11.76 27.93 -11.94
N HIS A 91 -11.28 26.69 -12.10
CA HIS A 91 -11.16 26.05 -13.41
C HIS A 91 -12.53 25.59 -13.95
N ASN A 92 -12.75 25.80 -15.26
CA ASN A 92 -13.91 25.22 -15.93
C ASN A 92 -13.60 23.80 -16.42
N TYR A 93 -14.19 22.80 -15.77
CA TYR A 93 -14.02 21.39 -16.11
C TYR A 93 -14.73 20.94 -17.40
N THR A 94 -15.60 21.77 -18.00
CA THR A 94 -16.21 21.48 -19.32
C THR A 94 -15.27 21.81 -20.47
N SER A 95 -14.20 22.58 -20.23
CA SER A 95 -13.20 22.88 -21.25
C SER A 95 -12.18 21.75 -21.40
N TYR A 96 -11.74 21.47 -22.63
CA TYR A 96 -10.71 20.46 -22.93
C TYR A 96 -9.45 20.67 -22.08
N GLN A 97 -8.96 21.91 -21.99
CA GLN A 97 -7.78 22.23 -21.21
C GLN A 97 -8.01 22.06 -19.70
N GLY A 98 -9.16 22.54 -19.19
CA GLY A 98 -9.52 22.42 -17.78
C GLY A 98 -9.70 20.97 -17.34
N LEU A 99 -10.33 20.13 -18.17
CA LEU A 99 -10.51 18.71 -17.91
C LEU A 99 -9.18 17.96 -17.86
N ASN A 100 -8.32 18.14 -18.86
CA ASN A 100 -6.99 17.50 -18.86
C ASN A 100 -6.12 17.98 -17.69
N ALA A 101 -6.21 19.26 -17.32
CA ALA A 101 -5.54 19.79 -16.14
C ALA A 101 -6.07 19.12 -14.86
N ALA A 102 -7.39 18.99 -14.70
CA ALA A 102 -7.99 18.33 -13.54
C ALA A 102 -7.58 16.86 -13.43
N VAL A 103 -7.67 16.09 -14.53
CA VAL A 103 -7.23 14.69 -14.56
C VAL A 103 -5.73 14.59 -14.23
N GLY A 104 -4.90 15.47 -14.79
CA GLY A 104 -3.47 15.50 -14.51
C GLY A 104 -3.13 15.85 -13.06
N VAL A 105 -3.85 16.78 -12.45
CA VAL A 105 -3.65 17.12 -11.03
C VAL A 105 -4.11 15.98 -10.11
N ILE A 106 -5.23 15.32 -10.41
CA ILE A 106 -5.69 14.14 -9.65
C ILE A 106 -4.67 13.00 -9.77
N PHE A 107 -4.14 12.77 -10.97
CA PHE A 107 -3.08 11.81 -11.22
C PHE A 107 -1.84 12.12 -10.36
N MET A 108 -1.30 13.34 -10.49
CA MET A 108 -0.10 13.76 -9.77
C MET A 108 -0.30 13.69 -8.25
N THR A 109 -1.41 14.18 -7.72
CA THR A 109 -1.68 14.16 -6.28
C THR A 109 -1.79 12.74 -5.73
N ALA A 110 -2.56 11.86 -6.38
CA ALA A 110 -2.67 10.47 -5.97
C ALA A 110 -1.30 9.81 -5.91
N LEU A 111 -0.50 9.96 -6.97
CA LEU A 111 0.83 9.36 -7.06
C LEU A 111 1.81 9.88 -6.02
N TYR A 112 1.90 11.21 -5.85
CA TYR A 112 2.78 11.79 -4.84
C TYR A 112 2.38 11.34 -3.43
N GLN A 113 1.08 11.28 -3.14
CA GLN A 113 0.56 10.79 -1.86
C GLN A 113 0.98 9.32 -1.62
N GLY A 114 0.81 8.47 -2.64
CA GLY A 114 1.17 7.06 -2.58
C GLY A 114 2.68 6.83 -2.46
N TYR A 115 3.47 7.49 -3.29
CA TYR A 115 4.93 7.37 -3.33
C TYR A 115 5.57 7.87 -2.04
N THR A 116 5.10 9.00 -1.51
CA THR A 116 5.65 9.54 -0.26
C THR A 116 5.36 8.62 0.92
N THR A 117 4.17 8.04 0.97
CA THR A 117 3.83 7.05 1.98
C THR A 117 4.67 5.78 1.83
N TYR A 118 4.88 5.32 0.59
CA TYR A 118 5.76 4.19 0.29
C TYR A 118 7.18 4.42 0.85
N VAL A 119 7.81 5.54 0.48
CA VAL A 119 9.18 5.87 0.93
C VAL A 119 9.27 6.02 2.45
N GLY A 120 8.29 6.67 3.07
CA GLY A 120 8.24 6.84 4.53
C GLY A 120 8.08 5.52 5.29
N CYS A 121 7.38 4.55 4.71
CA CYS A 121 7.10 3.25 5.34
C CYS A 121 8.33 2.33 5.37
N LEU A 122 9.23 2.44 4.40
CA LEU A 122 10.44 1.61 4.30
C LEU A 122 11.32 1.63 5.56
N PRO A 123 11.85 2.79 6.02
CA PRO A 123 12.71 2.83 7.21
C PRO A 123 11.93 2.53 8.50
N PHE A 124 10.64 2.86 8.55
CA PHE A 124 9.80 2.55 9.70
C PHE A 124 9.67 1.03 9.90
N THR A 125 9.34 0.30 8.83
CA THR A 125 9.19 -1.16 8.88
C THR A 125 10.53 -1.86 9.11
N ALA A 126 11.62 -1.33 8.55
CA ALA A 126 12.95 -1.94 8.67
C ALA A 126 13.46 -1.96 10.12
N ARG A 127 13.13 -0.95 10.94
CA ARG A 127 13.54 -0.88 12.35
C ARG A 127 13.04 -2.06 13.17
N GLU A 128 11.85 -2.56 12.87
CA GLU A 128 11.24 -3.67 13.61
C GLU A 128 11.80 -5.05 13.22
N ARG A 129 12.50 -5.15 12.08
CA ARG A 129 12.97 -6.42 11.52
C ARG A 129 13.91 -7.16 12.47
N ALA A 130 14.84 -6.44 13.13
CA ALA A 130 15.80 -7.04 14.03
C ALA A 130 15.15 -7.61 15.30
N SER A 131 14.19 -6.89 15.90
CA SER A 131 13.43 -7.39 17.05
C SER A 131 12.60 -8.62 16.67
N TYR A 132 11.96 -8.57 15.49
CA TYR A 132 11.19 -9.70 14.96
C TYR A 132 12.03 -10.97 14.81
N TYR A 133 13.23 -10.89 14.23
CA TYR A 133 14.08 -12.09 14.06
C TYR A 133 14.47 -12.71 15.40
N ARG A 134 14.87 -11.89 16.39
CA ARG A 134 15.18 -12.38 17.74
C ARG A 134 13.98 -13.03 18.41
N GLU A 135 12.80 -12.41 18.32
CA GLU A 135 11.54 -12.91 18.90
C GLU A 135 11.06 -14.19 18.20
N ARG A 136 11.31 -14.31 16.89
CA ARG A 136 11.03 -15.52 16.11
C ARG A 136 11.94 -16.68 16.53
N ASP A 137 13.23 -16.43 16.70
CA ASP A 137 14.21 -17.46 17.08
C ASP A 137 13.93 -17.98 18.50
N ALA A 138 13.51 -17.09 19.41
CA ALA A 138 13.03 -17.45 20.75
C ALA A 138 11.62 -18.09 20.78
N GLN A 139 10.98 -18.32 19.63
CA GLN A 139 9.62 -18.86 19.50
C GLN A 139 8.56 -18.13 20.35
N THR A 140 8.73 -16.83 20.58
CA THR A 140 7.88 -16.05 21.50
C THR A 140 6.42 -15.97 21.01
N TYR A 141 6.22 -15.83 19.69
CA TYR A 141 4.89 -15.76 19.07
C TYR A 141 4.89 -16.27 17.62
N ASN A 142 3.70 -16.42 17.03
CA ASN A 142 3.54 -16.76 15.62
C ASN A 142 3.76 -15.54 14.71
N ALA A 143 4.55 -15.71 13.64
CA ALA A 143 4.76 -14.70 12.61
C ALA A 143 3.45 -14.13 12.04
N LEU A 144 2.40 -14.96 11.96
CA LEU A 144 1.07 -14.52 11.57
C LEU A 144 0.55 -13.37 12.43
N TRP A 145 0.68 -13.46 13.75
CA TRP A 145 0.13 -12.45 14.67
C TRP A 145 0.93 -11.15 14.64
N TYR A 146 2.24 -11.23 14.41
CA TYR A 146 3.06 -10.05 14.14
C TYR A 146 2.57 -9.34 12.87
N PHE A 147 2.38 -10.11 11.79
CA PHE A 147 1.92 -9.59 10.51
C PHE A 147 0.53 -8.95 10.60
N VAL A 148 -0.41 -9.58 11.31
CA VAL A 148 -1.74 -9.02 11.55
C VAL A 148 -1.64 -7.71 12.33
N GLY A 149 -0.83 -7.66 13.39
CA GLY A 149 -0.62 -6.43 14.18
C GLY A 149 -0.08 -5.28 13.33
N ALA A 150 0.96 -5.52 12.53
CA ALA A 150 1.53 -4.53 11.61
C ALA A 150 0.53 -4.08 10.53
N THR A 151 -0.31 -5.00 10.04
CA THR A 151 -1.30 -4.72 8.99
C THR A 151 -2.45 -3.86 9.51
N VAL A 152 -3.01 -4.21 10.68
CA VAL A 152 -4.16 -3.51 11.27
C VAL A 152 -3.77 -2.12 11.77
N ALA A 153 -2.54 -1.96 12.30
CA ALA A 153 -2.09 -0.68 12.82
C ALA A 153 -1.98 0.42 11.75
N GLU A 154 -1.77 0.09 10.47
CA GLU A 154 -1.71 1.10 9.39
C GLU A 154 -3.07 1.71 9.06
N ILE A 155 -4.15 0.92 9.10
CA ILE A 155 -5.48 1.29 8.60
C ILE A 155 -5.99 2.63 9.18
N PRO A 156 -6.06 2.84 10.51
CA PRO A 156 -6.63 4.06 11.05
C PRO A 156 -5.85 5.32 10.64
N TYR A 157 -4.52 5.26 10.61
CA TYR A 157 -3.68 6.41 10.25
C TYR A 157 -3.76 6.71 8.75
N VAL A 158 -3.79 5.69 7.90
CA VAL A 158 -3.95 5.89 6.45
C VAL A 158 -5.30 6.51 6.13
N PHE A 159 -6.39 6.00 6.72
CA PHE A 159 -7.73 6.55 6.49
C PHE A 159 -7.88 7.97 7.05
N PHE A 160 -7.29 8.26 8.21
CA PHE A 160 -7.27 9.63 8.73
C PHE A 160 -6.46 10.58 7.83
N SER A 161 -5.31 10.15 7.32
CA SER A 161 -4.54 10.93 6.36
C SER A 161 -5.31 11.18 5.06
N GLY A 162 -5.98 10.15 4.54
CA GLY A 162 -6.84 10.28 3.36
C GLY A 162 -7.99 11.24 3.63
N PHE A 163 -8.55 11.24 4.84
CA PHE A 163 -9.65 12.13 5.21
C PHE A 163 -9.23 13.60 5.18
N ILE A 164 -8.08 13.92 5.78
CA ILE A 164 -7.49 15.27 5.73
C ILE A 164 -7.26 15.71 4.29
N PHE A 165 -6.72 14.82 3.45
CA PHE A 165 -6.50 15.12 2.05
C PHE A 165 -7.82 15.41 1.33
N THR A 166 -8.79 14.49 1.43
CA THR A 166 -10.06 14.59 0.71
C THR A 166 -10.87 15.80 1.14
N ILE A 167 -11.03 16.07 2.44
CA ILE A 167 -11.88 17.18 2.90
C ILE A 167 -11.39 18.54 2.36
N ILE A 168 -10.09 18.70 2.16
CA ILE A 168 -9.50 19.93 1.62
C ILE A 168 -9.52 19.89 0.09
N PHE A 169 -8.93 18.86 -0.52
CA PHE A 169 -8.74 18.77 -1.96
C PHE A 169 -10.08 18.72 -2.72
N TYR A 170 -11.03 17.88 -2.27
CA TYR A 170 -12.36 17.76 -2.89
C TYR A 170 -13.16 19.06 -2.80
N SER A 171 -13.05 19.77 -1.66
CA SER A 171 -13.72 21.06 -1.47
C SER A 171 -13.10 22.15 -2.35
N LEU A 172 -11.77 22.20 -2.48
CA LEU A 172 -11.08 23.16 -3.34
C LEU A 172 -11.39 22.94 -4.82
N MET A 173 -11.65 21.70 -5.24
CA MET A 173 -12.12 21.39 -6.58
C MET A 173 -13.56 21.88 -6.85
N GLY A 174 -14.32 22.27 -5.81
CA GLY A 174 -15.68 22.80 -5.94
C GLY A 174 -16.78 21.74 -6.00
N PHE A 175 -16.47 20.47 -5.72
CA PHE A 175 -17.47 19.40 -5.67
C PHE A 175 -18.16 19.37 -4.30
N THR A 176 -19.49 19.16 -4.28
CA THR A 176 -20.31 19.23 -3.05
C THR A 176 -21.03 17.92 -2.71
N SER A 177 -21.02 16.92 -3.60
CA SER A 177 -21.69 15.64 -3.37
C SER A 177 -21.05 14.88 -2.21
N PHE A 178 -21.83 14.58 -1.17
CA PHE A 178 -21.35 13.81 0.00
C PHE A 178 -20.95 12.39 -0.39
N THR A 179 -21.81 11.67 -1.13
CA THR A 179 -21.56 10.28 -1.52
C THR A 179 -20.29 10.15 -2.36
N THR A 180 -20.09 11.04 -3.33
CA THR A 180 -18.88 11.07 -4.16
C THR A 180 -17.65 11.39 -3.32
N GLY A 181 -17.74 12.35 -2.39
CA GLY A 181 -16.64 12.68 -1.47
C GLY A 181 -16.24 11.51 -0.56
N VAL A 182 -17.20 10.75 -0.03
CA VAL A 182 -16.93 9.56 0.79
C VAL A 182 -16.26 8.46 -0.04
N LEU A 183 -16.74 8.17 -1.26
CA LEU A 183 -16.12 7.17 -2.13
C LEU A 183 -14.71 7.59 -2.58
N PHE A 184 -14.51 8.88 -2.86
CA PHE A 184 -13.21 9.45 -3.16
C PHE A 184 -12.24 9.26 -1.98
N TRP A 185 -12.68 9.57 -0.76
CA TRP A 185 -11.91 9.36 0.46
C TRP A 185 -11.51 7.90 0.66
N ILE A 186 -12.47 6.98 0.53
CA ILE A 186 -12.23 5.54 0.67
C ILE A 186 -11.20 5.09 -0.36
N ASN A 187 -11.37 5.45 -1.63
CA ASN A 187 -10.46 5.03 -2.69
C ASN A 187 -9.04 5.61 -2.53
N VAL A 188 -8.89 6.89 -2.20
CA VAL A 188 -7.57 7.48 -1.90
C VAL A 188 -6.92 6.77 -0.71
N SER A 189 -7.69 6.48 0.34
CA SER A 189 -7.18 5.77 1.52
C SER A 189 -6.73 4.35 1.17
N LEU A 190 -7.51 3.60 0.38
CA LEU A 190 -7.15 2.26 -0.08
C LEU A 190 -5.90 2.28 -0.97
N PHE A 191 -5.76 3.30 -1.83
CA PHE A 191 -4.57 3.50 -2.65
C PHE A 191 -3.32 3.73 -1.81
N VAL A 192 -3.38 4.62 -0.83
CA VAL A 192 -2.27 4.89 0.08
C VAL A 192 -1.94 3.65 0.92
N LEU A 193 -2.96 2.89 1.33
CA LEU A 193 -2.79 1.63 2.06
C LEU A 193 -2.08 0.59 1.20
N MET A 194 -2.44 0.49 -0.08
CA MET A 194 -1.81 -0.40 -1.05
C MET A 194 -0.33 -0.09 -1.23
N GLN A 195 0.03 1.20 -1.33
CA GLN A 195 1.41 1.65 -1.41
C GLN A 195 2.21 1.38 -0.13
N THR A 196 1.57 1.54 1.03
CA THR A 196 2.14 1.19 2.34
C THR A 196 2.42 -0.30 2.42
N TYR A 197 1.49 -1.11 1.95
CA TYR A 197 1.62 -2.56 1.96
C TYR A 197 2.64 -3.09 0.96
N LEU A 198 2.83 -2.40 -0.16
CA LEU A 198 3.93 -2.66 -1.09
C LEU A 198 5.30 -2.37 -0.45
N ALA A 199 5.43 -1.26 0.30
CA ALA A 199 6.66 -0.94 1.03
C ALA A 199 7.01 -2.02 2.06
N GLN A 200 6.03 -2.45 2.86
CA GLN A 200 6.24 -3.53 3.83
C GLN A 200 6.61 -4.85 3.15
N LEU A 201 5.99 -5.20 2.03
CA LEU A 201 6.37 -6.38 1.24
C LEU A 201 7.85 -6.32 0.85
N PHE A 202 8.32 -5.18 0.34
CA PHE A 202 9.72 -5.04 -0.09
C PHE A 202 10.68 -5.06 1.09
N ILE A 203 10.32 -4.47 2.23
CA ILE A 203 11.13 -4.64 3.45
C ILE A 203 11.11 -6.08 3.97
N TYR A 204 10.10 -6.89 3.72
CA TYR A 204 10.15 -8.30 4.13
C TYR A 204 10.91 -9.18 3.13
N ALA A 205 10.94 -8.78 1.86
CA ALA A 205 11.57 -9.56 0.78
C ALA A 205 13.04 -9.20 0.50
N LEU A 206 13.43 -7.94 0.74
CA LEU A 206 14.72 -7.40 0.31
C LEU A 206 15.66 -7.12 1.49
N PRO A 207 16.99 -7.29 1.30
CA PRO A 207 17.95 -7.31 2.38
C PRO A 207 18.16 -5.94 3.05
N SER A 208 18.01 -4.83 2.33
CA SER A 208 18.24 -3.48 2.86
C SER A 208 17.16 -2.49 2.44
N VAL A 209 17.09 -1.37 3.16
CA VAL A 209 16.15 -0.27 2.85
C VAL A 209 16.48 0.36 1.50
N GLU A 210 17.76 0.48 1.18
CA GLU A 210 18.26 1.07 -0.07
C GLU A 210 17.86 0.22 -1.27
N VAL A 211 18.04 -1.11 -1.19
CA VAL A 211 17.61 -2.03 -2.26
C VAL A 211 16.10 -1.98 -2.42
N ALA A 212 15.34 -1.99 -1.32
CA ALA A 212 13.89 -1.85 -1.36
C ALA A 212 13.45 -0.51 -1.96
N ALA A 213 14.14 0.58 -1.66
CA ALA A 213 13.86 1.88 -2.24
C ALA A 213 14.09 1.89 -3.76
N ILE A 214 15.24 1.40 -4.24
CA ILE A 214 15.58 1.38 -5.67
C ILE A 214 14.61 0.51 -6.47
N VAL A 215 14.36 -0.72 -6.01
CA VAL A 215 13.38 -1.62 -6.65
C VAL A 215 11.97 -1.03 -6.59
N GLY A 216 11.63 -0.41 -5.46
CA GLY A 216 10.43 0.40 -5.26
C GLY A 216 10.20 1.45 -6.32
N VAL A 217 11.20 2.29 -6.55
CA VAL A 217 11.17 3.37 -7.53
C VAL A 217 10.97 2.80 -8.93
N LEU A 218 11.70 1.75 -9.31
CA LEU A 218 11.58 1.15 -10.64
C LEU A 218 10.18 0.58 -10.90
N ILE A 219 9.62 -0.14 -9.92
CA ILE A 219 8.28 -0.74 -10.03
C ILE A 219 7.21 0.35 -10.06
N ASN A 220 7.30 1.36 -9.18
CA ASN A 220 6.35 2.48 -9.19
C ASN A 220 6.46 3.32 -10.47
N ALA A 221 7.65 3.53 -11.02
CA ALA A 221 7.84 4.24 -12.29
C ALA A 221 7.25 3.46 -13.47
N THR A 222 7.40 2.13 -13.48
CA THR A 222 6.79 1.27 -14.49
C THR A 222 5.27 1.35 -14.41
N PHE A 223 4.72 1.15 -13.22
CA PHE A 223 3.29 1.25 -12.97
C PHE A 223 2.73 2.65 -13.25
N LEU A 224 3.49 3.70 -12.98
CA LEU A 224 3.14 5.06 -13.32
C LEU A 224 2.94 5.24 -14.83
N LEU A 225 3.86 4.70 -15.63
CA LEU A 225 3.81 4.78 -17.09
C LEU A 225 2.57 4.05 -17.64
N PHE A 226 2.23 2.90 -17.05
CA PHE A 226 1.08 2.08 -17.47
C PHE A 226 -0.20 2.36 -16.66
N ALA A 227 -0.28 3.50 -15.97
CA ALA A 227 -1.46 3.89 -15.21
C ALA A 227 -2.63 4.38 -16.07
N GLY A 228 -2.39 4.69 -17.36
CA GLY A 228 -3.41 5.07 -18.33
C GLY A 228 -3.72 6.57 -18.43
N PHE A 229 -2.87 7.43 -17.85
CA PHE A 229 -2.95 8.90 -18.03
C PHE A 229 -1.91 9.42 -19.03
N ASN A 230 -0.63 9.09 -18.85
CA ASN A 230 0.45 9.50 -19.74
C ASN A 230 1.44 8.33 -19.96
N PRO A 231 1.31 7.56 -21.07
CA PRO A 231 0.33 7.73 -22.14
C PRO A 231 -1.13 7.45 -21.69
N PRO A 232 -2.12 8.09 -22.34
CA PRO A 232 -3.53 7.74 -22.15
C PRO A 232 -3.78 6.26 -22.46
N ALA A 233 -4.68 5.61 -21.72
CA ALA A 233 -4.91 4.18 -21.88
C ALA A 233 -5.28 3.77 -23.31
N GLY A 234 -6.00 4.62 -24.05
CA GLY A 234 -6.38 4.35 -25.44
C GLY A 234 -5.21 4.34 -26.44
N SER A 235 -4.04 4.86 -26.07
CA SER A 235 -2.86 4.87 -26.94
C SER A 235 -1.78 3.84 -26.55
N ILE A 236 -2.04 3.02 -25.54
CA ILE A 236 -1.12 1.93 -25.14
C ILE A 236 -1.18 0.83 -26.22
N PRO A 237 -0.05 0.45 -26.85
CA PRO A 237 -0.06 -0.61 -27.87
C PRO A 237 -0.48 -1.96 -27.30
N ASP A 238 -1.17 -2.78 -28.10
CA ASP A 238 -1.73 -4.07 -27.70
C ASP A 238 -0.72 -5.00 -27.00
N GLY A 239 0.52 -5.04 -27.48
CA GLY A 239 1.60 -5.86 -26.89
C GLY A 239 1.96 -5.50 -25.44
N TYR A 240 1.68 -4.28 -24.99
CA TYR A 240 1.95 -3.80 -23.64
C TYR A 240 0.69 -3.67 -22.78
N LEU A 241 -0.50 -4.01 -23.31
CA LEU A 241 -1.77 -3.86 -22.60
C LEU A 241 -1.84 -4.70 -21.31
N TRP A 242 -1.10 -5.82 -21.24
CA TRP A 242 -0.99 -6.60 -20.02
C TRP A 242 -0.34 -5.83 -18.86
N LEU A 243 0.61 -4.93 -19.13
CA LEU A 243 1.23 -4.05 -18.12
C LEU A 243 0.20 -3.08 -17.55
N TYR A 244 -0.67 -2.55 -18.40
CA TYR A 244 -1.80 -1.72 -17.97
C TYR A 244 -2.74 -2.51 -17.04
N HIS A 245 -3.04 -3.78 -17.34
CA HIS A 245 -3.92 -4.58 -16.47
C HIS A 245 -3.30 -4.97 -15.12
N ILE A 246 -1.99 -5.28 -15.07
CA ILE A 246 -1.35 -5.64 -13.79
C ILE A 246 -0.99 -4.43 -12.91
N THR A 247 -1.13 -3.22 -13.44
CA THR A 247 -0.80 -1.99 -12.73
C THR A 247 -1.88 -1.67 -11.69
N PRO A 248 -1.59 -1.75 -10.38
CA PRO A 248 -2.61 -1.50 -9.37
C PRO A 248 -3.09 -0.03 -9.33
N GLN A 249 -2.21 0.91 -9.67
CA GLN A 249 -2.48 2.35 -9.66
C GLN A 249 -3.61 2.73 -10.64
N ARG A 250 -3.73 2.03 -11.77
CA ARG A 250 -4.71 2.36 -12.81
C ARG A 250 -6.15 2.21 -12.32
N TYR A 251 -6.41 1.25 -11.44
CA TYR A 251 -7.74 0.99 -10.89
C TYR A 251 -8.18 2.11 -9.96
N SER A 252 -7.29 2.54 -9.07
CA SER A 252 -7.60 3.66 -8.18
C SER A 252 -7.77 4.95 -8.97
N LEU A 253 -6.90 5.23 -9.94
CA LEU A 253 -7.04 6.42 -10.80
C LEU A 253 -8.34 6.39 -11.59
N SER A 254 -8.69 5.26 -12.20
CA SER A 254 -9.97 5.11 -12.91
C SER A 254 -11.16 5.42 -12.01
N ILE A 255 -11.15 4.98 -10.74
CA ILE A 255 -12.20 5.29 -9.77
C ILE A 255 -12.24 6.79 -9.45
N LEU A 256 -11.09 7.43 -9.18
CA LEU A 256 -11.06 8.87 -8.84
C LEU A 256 -11.61 9.73 -9.99
N ILE A 257 -11.21 9.44 -11.22
CA ILE A 257 -11.61 10.21 -12.39
C ILE A 257 -13.08 9.92 -12.74
N SER A 258 -13.49 8.65 -12.79
CA SER A 258 -14.86 8.31 -13.17
C SER A 258 -15.88 8.77 -12.13
N LEU A 259 -15.54 8.74 -10.83
CA LEU A 259 -16.39 9.29 -9.75
C LEU A 259 -16.74 10.77 -9.96
N LEU A 260 -15.81 11.56 -10.47
CA LEU A 260 -15.96 13.01 -10.61
C LEU A 260 -16.55 13.40 -11.97
N PHE A 261 -16.17 12.69 -13.03
CA PHE A 261 -16.42 13.12 -14.40
C PHE A 261 -17.11 12.07 -15.29
N GLY A 262 -17.44 10.89 -14.75
CA GLY A 262 -18.06 9.79 -15.51
C GLY A 262 -19.55 9.57 -15.22
N ASN A 263 -20.11 10.16 -14.16
CA ASN A 263 -21.51 9.94 -13.78
C ASN A 263 -22.47 10.79 -14.61
N CYS A 264 -23.03 10.20 -15.67
CA CYS A 264 -24.11 10.77 -16.48
C CYS A 264 -25.23 9.73 -16.63
N PRO A 265 -26.41 9.91 -15.96
CA PRO A 265 -27.50 8.95 -16.02
C PRO A 265 -28.16 8.81 -17.39
N GLU A 266 -28.25 9.91 -18.14
CA GLU A 266 -28.81 9.95 -19.49
C GLU A 266 -27.79 10.60 -20.43
N ASP A 267 -27.31 9.84 -21.41
CA ASP A 267 -26.31 10.33 -22.35
C ASP A 267 -26.93 11.36 -23.31
N PRO A 268 -26.38 12.58 -23.40
CA PRO A 268 -26.86 13.59 -24.33
C PRO A 268 -26.68 13.13 -25.77
N THR A 269 -27.65 13.46 -26.63
CA THR A 269 -27.58 13.12 -28.05
C THR A 269 -27.10 14.32 -28.85
N TYR A 270 -26.16 14.11 -29.77
CA TYR A 270 -25.72 15.16 -30.68
C TYR A 270 -26.70 15.27 -31.86
N ASP A 271 -27.31 16.44 -32.03
CA ASP A 271 -28.15 16.73 -33.18
C ASP A 271 -27.34 17.45 -34.26
N GLU A 272 -27.12 16.76 -35.39
CA GLU A 272 -26.37 17.28 -36.52
C GLU A 272 -27.04 18.51 -37.17
N ALA A 273 -28.37 18.61 -37.09
CA ALA A 273 -29.12 19.71 -37.70
C ALA A 273 -28.96 21.03 -36.93
N SER A 274 -28.97 20.96 -35.59
CA SER A 274 -28.76 22.13 -34.71
C SER A 274 -27.31 22.34 -34.29
N GLN A 275 -26.40 21.42 -34.65
CA GLN A 275 -24.99 21.42 -34.24
C GLN A 275 -24.83 21.52 -32.71
N SER A 276 -25.76 20.93 -31.96
CA SER A 276 -25.85 21.05 -30.51
C SER A 276 -26.25 19.74 -29.83
N TYR A 277 -25.88 19.59 -28.56
CA TYR A 277 -26.33 18.45 -27.77
C TYR A 277 -27.72 18.72 -27.19
N ILE A 278 -28.63 17.78 -27.40
CA ILE A 278 -29.97 17.77 -26.80
C ILE A 278 -29.99 16.86 -25.57
N ASN A 279 -30.89 17.15 -24.62
CA ASN A 279 -31.04 16.43 -23.34
C ASN A 279 -29.78 16.45 -22.45
N VAL A 280 -29.10 17.60 -22.38
CA VAL A 280 -27.90 17.76 -21.53
C VAL A 280 -28.29 17.83 -20.05
N GLY A 281 -27.88 16.82 -19.28
CA GLY A 281 -28.06 16.80 -17.83
C GLY A 281 -27.18 17.83 -17.07
N PRO A 282 -27.55 18.21 -15.84
CA PRO A 282 -26.81 19.22 -15.06
C PRO A 282 -25.43 18.76 -14.56
N GLN A 283 -25.13 17.46 -14.62
CA GLN A 283 -23.85 16.91 -14.18
C GLN A 283 -22.73 17.27 -15.15
N ILE A 284 -21.53 17.57 -14.63
CA ILE A 284 -20.35 17.92 -15.44
C ILE A 284 -20.05 16.84 -16.50
N ALA A 285 -20.23 15.56 -16.15
CA ALA A 285 -20.03 14.43 -17.06
C ALA A 285 -20.91 14.50 -18.32
N CYS A 286 -22.14 15.02 -18.19
CA CYS A 286 -23.09 15.15 -19.29
C CYS A 286 -22.86 16.41 -20.14
N GLN A 287 -22.02 17.36 -19.69
CA GLN A 287 -21.81 18.58 -20.44
C GLN A 287 -20.99 18.32 -21.72
N PRO A 288 -21.27 19.04 -22.82
CA PRO A 288 -20.44 18.98 -24.01
C PRO A 288 -19.03 19.48 -23.71
N LEU A 289 -18.02 18.85 -24.30
CA LEU A 289 -16.64 19.26 -24.12
C LEU A 289 -16.34 20.50 -24.99
N GLU A 290 -15.99 21.59 -24.35
CA GLU A 290 -15.68 22.86 -25.00
C GLU A 290 -14.21 22.92 -25.44
N ASN A 291 -13.94 23.61 -26.56
CA ASN A 291 -12.58 23.88 -27.05
C ASN A 291 -11.72 22.62 -27.31
N ALA A 292 -12.36 21.50 -27.67
CA ALA A 292 -11.66 20.30 -28.09
C ALA A 292 -10.98 20.49 -29.48
N PRO A 293 -9.78 19.93 -29.70
CA PRO A 293 -9.17 19.91 -31.03
C PRO A 293 -10.04 19.21 -32.07
N LEU A 294 -9.97 19.64 -33.33
CA LEU A 294 -10.74 19.06 -34.45
C LEU A 294 -10.51 17.55 -34.62
N SER A 295 -9.37 17.01 -34.16
CA SER A 295 -9.05 15.58 -34.23
C SER A 295 -9.90 14.70 -33.30
N ILE A 296 -10.51 15.28 -32.26
CA ILE A 296 -11.32 14.56 -31.26
C ILE A 296 -12.81 14.58 -31.64
N GLY A 297 -13.23 15.58 -32.41
CA GLY A 297 -14.63 15.77 -32.78
C GLY A 297 -15.51 16.26 -31.62
N HIS A 298 -16.82 16.23 -31.84
CA HIS A 298 -17.79 16.59 -30.81
C HIS A 298 -17.97 15.43 -29.83
N THR A 299 -17.68 15.67 -28.55
CA THR A 299 -17.88 14.69 -27.48
C THR A 299 -18.36 15.38 -26.20
N THR A 300 -18.93 14.61 -25.27
CA THR A 300 -19.18 15.05 -23.89
C THR A 300 -17.94 14.82 -23.03
N VAL A 301 -17.94 15.39 -21.81
CA VAL A 301 -16.89 15.14 -20.81
C VAL A 301 -16.74 13.64 -20.50
N LYS A 302 -17.85 12.93 -20.28
CA LYS A 302 -17.88 11.47 -20.10
C LYS A 302 -17.26 10.77 -21.32
N GLY A 303 -17.73 11.09 -22.53
CA GLY A 303 -17.25 10.46 -23.75
C GLY A 303 -15.74 10.62 -23.96
N TYR A 304 -15.21 11.82 -23.65
CA TYR A 304 -13.77 12.07 -23.75
C TYR A 304 -12.96 11.20 -22.79
N ILE A 305 -13.39 11.08 -21.54
CA ILE A 305 -12.68 10.27 -20.54
C ILE A 305 -12.71 8.78 -20.88
N GLU A 306 -13.85 8.29 -21.37
CA GLU A 306 -13.99 6.90 -21.76
C GLU A 306 -13.19 6.57 -23.02
N GLN A 307 -13.14 7.47 -24.01
CA GLN A 307 -12.40 7.24 -25.25
C GLN A 307 -10.89 7.41 -25.09
N VAL A 308 -10.44 8.45 -24.39
CA VAL A 308 -9.01 8.79 -24.28
C VAL A 308 -8.34 8.04 -23.13
N PHE A 309 -8.95 8.06 -21.94
CA PHE A 309 -8.35 7.48 -20.73
C PHE A 309 -8.87 6.09 -20.40
N ASN A 310 -9.90 5.59 -21.10
CA ASN A 310 -10.55 4.30 -20.82
C ASN A 310 -11.00 4.15 -19.35
N MET A 311 -11.51 5.24 -18.76
CA MET A 311 -11.94 5.30 -17.36
C MET A 311 -13.46 5.43 -17.28
N LYS A 312 -14.15 4.28 -17.24
CA LYS A 312 -15.62 4.22 -17.23
C LYS A 312 -16.20 4.31 -15.83
N TYR A 313 -17.37 4.93 -15.71
CA TYR A 313 -18.11 4.96 -14.44
C TYR A 313 -18.73 3.61 -14.09
N ASP A 314 -19.22 2.88 -15.09
CA ASP A 314 -19.87 1.58 -14.89
C ASP A 314 -18.91 0.52 -14.32
N ASP A 315 -17.62 0.62 -14.65
CA ASP A 315 -16.57 -0.27 -14.16
C ASP A 315 -16.10 0.06 -12.74
N MET A 316 -16.65 1.10 -12.09
CA MET A 316 -16.20 1.58 -10.77
C MET A 316 -16.14 0.47 -9.72
N TRP A 317 -17.21 -0.34 -9.60
CA TRP A 317 -17.27 -1.41 -8.60
C TRP A 317 -16.31 -2.56 -8.92
N SER A 318 -16.12 -2.86 -10.21
CA SER A 318 -15.11 -3.82 -10.67
C SER A 318 -13.70 -3.35 -10.32
N ASN A 319 -13.43 -2.05 -10.51
CA ASN A 319 -12.16 -1.43 -10.14
C ASN A 319 -11.92 -1.47 -8.63
N PHE A 320 -12.95 -1.20 -7.80
CA PHE A 320 -12.84 -1.36 -6.33
C PHE A 320 -12.49 -2.81 -5.96
N GLY A 321 -13.15 -3.78 -6.59
CA GLY A 321 -12.83 -5.21 -6.43
C GLY A 321 -11.36 -5.51 -6.76
N CYS A 322 -10.84 -4.96 -7.85
CA CYS A 322 -9.44 -5.11 -8.22
C CYS A 322 -8.48 -4.50 -7.18
N VAL A 323 -8.79 -3.31 -6.63
CA VAL A 323 -7.99 -2.71 -5.55
C VAL A 323 -7.91 -3.62 -4.33
N PHE A 324 -9.03 -4.24 -3.92
CA PHE A 324 -9.03 -5.22 -2.83
C PHE A 324 -8.23 -6.48 -3.15
N ILE A 325 -8.29 -6.96 -4.39
CA ILE A 325 -7.47 -8.11 -4.85
C ILE A 325 -5.99 -7.78 -4.74
N PHE A 326 -5.53 -6.63 -5.24
CA PHE A 326 -4.12 -6.23 -5.13
C PHE A 326 -3.68 -6.05 -3.68
N LEU A 327 -4.52 -5.45 -2.82
CA LEU A 327 -4.27 -5.39 -1.38
C LEU A 327 -4.06 -6.79 -0.80
N ALA A 328 -4.95 -7.73 -1.09
CA ALA A 328 -4.84 -9.10 -0.62
C ALA A 328 -3.56 -9.80 -1.14
N VAL A 329 -3.24 -9.65 -2.43
CA VAL A 329 -2.03 -10.21 -3.05
C VAL A 329 -0.77 -9.67 -2.36
N PHE A 330 -0.65 -8.35 -2.17
CA PHE A 330 0.50 -7.76 -1.49
C PHE A 330 0.62 -8.23 -0.04
N ARG A 331 -0.50 -8.43 0.67
CA ARG A 331 -0.51 -8.98 2.03
C ARG A 331 -0.08 -10.44 2.08
N VAL A 332 -0.58 -11.28 1.16
CA VAL A 332 -0.18 -12.69 1.08
C VAL A 332 1.31 -12.81 0.78
N LEU A 333 1.80 -12.09 -0.23
CA LEU A 333 3.23 -12.07 -0.57
C LEU A 333 4.08 -11.57 0.60
N ALA A 334 3.62 -10.52 1.31
CA ALA A 334 4.34 -9.98 2.46
C ALA A 334 4.42 -10.98 3.62
N LEU A 335 3.34 -11.72 3.88
CA LEU A 335 3.31 -12.78 4.89
C LEU A 335 4.25 -13.94 4.53
N LEU A 336 4.26 -14.36 3.26
CA LEU A 336 5.17 -15.39 2.76
C LEU A 336 6.63 -14.94 2.88
N ALA A 337 6.95 -13.72 2.47
CA ALA A 337 8.28 -13.13 2.61
C ALA A 337 8.71 -13.10 4.08
N LEU A 338 7.88 -12.56 4.97
CA LEU A 338 8.16 -12.49 6.40
C LEU A 338 8.41 -13.87 7.04
N ARG A 339 7.65 -14.89 6.60
CA ARG A 339 7.73 -16.25 7.15
C ARG A 339 8.95 -17.02 6.67
N TYR A 340 9.29 -16.92 5.39
CA TYR A 340 10.29 -17.79 4.76
C TYR A 340 11.64 -17.12 4.49
N ILE A 341 11.69 -15.79 4.43
CA ILE A 341 12.93 -15.06 4.16
C ILE A 341 13.58 -14.64 5.50
N ASN A 342 14.88 -14.92 5.63
CA ASN A 342 15.68 -14.48 6.77
C ASN A 342 17.00 -13.90 6.29
N HIS A 343 17.16 -12.58 6.43
CA HIS A 343 18.37 -11.87 6.00
C HIS A 343 19.52 -11.93 7.02
N GLN A 344 19.38 -12.60 8.17
CA GLN A 344 20.50 -12.85 9.10
C GLN A 344 21.33 -14.07 8.74
N LYS A 345 20.79 -15.01 7.95
CA LYS A 345 21.54 -16.16 7.45
C LYS A 345 22.33 -15.68 6.23
N ARG A 346 23.62 -15.37 6.43
CA ARG A 346 24.57 -15.15 5.34
C ARG A 346 24.96 -16.47 4.70
#